data_AF-A0A8T6H0S0-F1
#
_entry.id   AF-A0A8T6H0S0-F1
#
_cell.length_a   1.000
_cell.length_b   1.000
_cell.length_c   1.000
_cell.angle_alpha   90.00
_cell.angle_beta   90.00
_cell.angle_gamma   90.00
#
_symmetry.space_group_name_H-M   'P 1'
#
loop_
_entity.id
_entity.type
_entity.pdbx_description
1 polymer ?
#
loop_
_entity_poly.entity_id
_entity_poly.type
_entity_poly.pdbx_seq_one_letter_code
_entity_poly.pdbx_strand_id
1 'polypeptide(L)'
;MQKQKVDQMPMPSAPPRLAIGRCRAQLSIFQVIGHVVIWLIISTVTLGIGALFWPYAAAKLILESIILTDETGHPSARLRCNMGAGEQIGHAVLWLILIILTGGLAGLCYLFGVAHFAINRTELSAAE
;
A
#
# COMPACT_ATOMS: atom_id res chain seq x y z
N MET A 1 46.81 -29.76 -7.77
CA MET A 1 45.49 -30.05 -7.15
C MET A 1 44.91 -28.76 -6.55
N GLN A 2 44.23 -27.89 -7.32
CA GLN A 2 43.46 -26.73 -6.80
C GLN A 2 42.58 -26.18 -7.94
N LYS A 3 41.57 -26.93 -8.40
CA LYS A 3 40.64 -26.45 -9.45
C LYS A 3 39.16 -26.70 -9.12
N GLN A 4 38.83 -26.73 -7.83
CA GLN A 4 37.50 -27.16 -7.39
C GLN A 4 37.08 -26.47 -6.08
N LYS A 5 36.90 -25.13 -6.13
CA LYS A 5 36.20 -24.41 -5.05
C LYS A 5 35.65 -23.05 -5.49
N VAL A 6 35.16 -22.95 -6.73
CA VAL A 6 34.44 -21.76 -7.22
C VAL A 6 33.25 -22.20 -8.06
N ASP A 7 32.49 -23.19 -7.59
CA ASP A 7 31.33 -23.75 -8.33
C ASP A 7 30.12 -24.05 -7.42
N GLN A 8 30.10 -23.50 -6.20
CA GLN A 8 28.95 -23.57 -5.31
C GLN A 8 28.77 -22.23 -4.60
N MET A 9 28.39 -21.23 -5.38
CA MET A 9 27.54 -20.16 -4.85
C MET A 9 26.14 -20.48 -5.38
N PRO A 10 25.17 -20.85 -4.53
CA PRO A 10 23.80 -21.00 -5.00
C PRO A 10 23.41 -19.65 -5.60
N MET A 11 23.18 -19.66 -6.91
CA MET A 11 22.57 -18.52 -7.60
C MET A 11 21.33 -18.13 -6.80
N PRO A 12 21.11 -16.83 -6.51
CA PRO A 12 19.85 -16.40 -5.92
C PRO A 12 18.74 -16.98 -6.81
N SER A 13 17.88 -17.79 -6.18
CA SER A 13 16.71 -18.41 -6.82
C SER A 13 16.09 -17.38 -7.74
N ALA A 14 16.02 -17.69 -9.04
CA ALA A 14 15.37 -16.84 -10.02
C ALA A 14 14.08 -16.30 -9.39
N PRO A 15 13.81 -14.98 -9.43
CA PRO A 15 12.58 -14.46 -8.85
C PRO A 15 11.44 -15.28 -9.44
N PRO A 16 10.50 -15.78 -8.63
CA PRO A 16 9.36 -16.52 -9.14
C PRO A 16 8.75 -15.64 -10.23
N ARG A 17 8.87 -16.08 -11.49
CA ARG A 17 8.21 -15.44 -12.62
C ARG A 17 6.73 -15.72 -12.42
N LEU A 18 6.09 -14.91 -11.58
CA LEU A 18 4.65 -14.83 -11.50
C LEU A 18 4.19 -14.41 -12.90
N ALA A 19 3.68 -15.37 -13.67
CA ALA A 19 2.88 -15.10 -14.85
C ALA A 19 1.59 -14.42 -14.36
N ILE A 20 1.65 -13.11 -14.17
CA ILE A 20 0.53 -12.32 -13.67
C ILE A 20 -0.44 -12.16 -14.84
N GLY A 21 -1.50 -12.98 -14.85
CA GLY A 21 -2.56 -12.89 -15.85
C GLY A 21 -3.44 -11.67 -15.62
N ARG A 22 -3.90 -11.43 -14.38
CA ARG A 22 -4.84 -10.33 -14.07
C ARG A 22 -4.80 -9.87 -12.61
N CYS A 23 -4.78 -8.56 -12.39
CA CYS A 23 -5.04 -7.96 -11.07
C CYS A 23 -6.54 -7.70 -10.90
N ARG A 24 -7.13 -8.12 -9.79
CA ARG A 24 -8.53 -7.83 -9.45
C ARG A 24 -8.62 -7.30 -8.02
N ALA A 25 -9.14 -6.08 -7.86
CA ALA A 25 -9.52 -5.58 -6.55
C ALA A 25 -10.83 -6.25 -6.11
N GLN A 26 -10.79 -7.01 -5.02
CA GLN A 26 -12.01 -7.48 -4.34
C GLN A 26 -12.31 -6.53 -3.18
N LEU A 27 -12.88 -5.36 -3.50
CA LEU A 27 -13.43 -4.48 -2.48
C LEU A 27 -14.83 -4.93 -2.11
N SER A 28 -15.04 -5.27 -0.83
CA SER A 28 -16.40 -5.46 -0.30
C SER A 28 -17.01 -4.11 0.07
N ILE A 29 -18.23 -3.84 -0.42
CA ILE A 29 -18.97 -2.60 -0.10
C ILE A 29 -19.13 -2.44 1.42
N PHE A 30 -19.34 -3.53 2.15
CA PHE A 30 -19.46 -3.51 3.60
C PHE A 30 -18.17 -3.04 4.30
N GLN A 31 -17.01 -3.46 3.79
CA GLN A 31 -15.72 -2.99 4.31
C GLN A 31 -15.53 -1.49 4.06
N VAL A 32 -15.92 -0.99 2.87
CA VAL A 32 -15.86 0.44 2.56
C VAL A 32 -16.74 1.24 3.50
N ILE A 33 -17.99 0.82 3.69
CA ILE A 33 -18.93 1.51 4.58
C ILE A 33 -18.39 1.54 6.01
N GLY A 34 -17.94 0.40 6.53
CA GLY A 34 -17.34 0.33 7.87
C GLY A 34 -16.13 1.27 8.00
N HIS A 35 -15.28 1.32 6.97
CA HIS A 35 -14.11 2.19 6.93
C HIS A 35 -14.50 3.68 6.90
N VAL A 36 -15.50 4.07 6.12
CA VAL A 36 -15.96 5.46 6.07
C VAL A 36 -16.57 5.87 7.42
N VAL A 37 -17.38 5.01 8.04
CA VAL A 37 -18.02 5.31 9.33
C VAL A 37 -16.99 5.50 10.45
N ILE A 38 -16.00 4.60 10.57
CA ILE A 38 -14.97 4.72 11.62
C ILE A 38 -14.16 6.00 11.44
N TRP A 39 -13.78 6.33 10.21
CA TRP A 39 -13.00 7.53 9.92
C TRP A 39 -13.81 8.82 10.07
N LEU A 40 -15.11 8.77 9.82
CA LEU A 40 -16.01 9.88 10.10
C LEU A 40 -16.05 10.18 11.61
N ILE A 41 -16.19 9.15 12.46
CA ILE A 41 -16.16 9.30 13.93
C ILE A 41 -14.80 9.87 14.37
N ILE A 42 -13.69 9.30 13.89
CA ILE A 42 -12.33 9.78 14.23
C ILE A 42 -12.17 11.24 13.81
N SER A 43 -12.58 11.59 12.58
CA SER A 43 -12.51 12.97 12.07
C SER A 43 -13.32 13.94 12.94
N THR A 44 -14.56 13.57 13.31
CA THR A 44 -15.40 14.41 14.19
C THR A 44 -14.77 14.62 15.56
N VAL A 45 -14.24 13.57 16.20
CA VAL A 45 -13.61 13.68 17.54
C VAL A 45 -12.30 14.47 17.50
N THR A 46 -11.59 14.45 16.37
CA THR A 46 -10.30 15.15 16.19
C THR A 46 -10.42 16.50 15.49
N LEU A 47 -11.64 17.04 15.33
CA LEU A 47 -11.92 18.31 14.65
C LEU A 47 -11.34 18.36 13.22
N GLY A 48 -11.41 17.26 12.48
CA GLY A 48 -10.96 17.16 11.09
C GLY A 48 -9.49 16.78 10.91
N ILE A 49 -8.68 16.73 11.98
CA ILE A 49 -7.27 16.29 11.89
C ILE A 49 -7.20 14.83 11.44
N GLY A 50 -8.11 13.98 11.92
CA GLY A 50 -8.23 12.59 11.48
C GLY A 50 -8.47 12.45 9.98
N ALA A 51 -9.18 13.39 9.34
CA ALA A 51 -9.39 13.33 7.90
C ALA A 51 -8.08 13.43 7.09
N LEU A 52 -7.01 14.00 7.66
CA LEU A 52 -5.69 14.02 7.02
C LEU A 52 -5.07 12.62 6.94
N PHE A 53 -5.36 11.74 7.89
CA PHE A 53 -4.81 10.38 7.89
C PHE A 53 -5.65 9.38 7.09
N TRP A 54 -6.92 9.72 6.82
CA TRP A 54 -7.83 8.87 6.06
C TRP A 54 -7.29 8.40 4.70
N PRO A 55 -6.64 9.24 3.87
CA PRO A 55 -6.08 8.82 2.59
C PRO A 55 -5.09 7.66 2.68
N TYR A 56 -4.28 7.60 3.75
CA TYR A 56 -3.35 6.48 3.96
C TYR A 56 -4.09 5.18 4.24
N ALA A 57 -5.15 5.26 5.06
CA ALA A 57 -5.94 4.10 5.42
C ALA A 57 -6.81 3.61 4.25
N ALA A 58 -7.36 4.54 3.46
CA ALA A 58 -8.07 4.24 2.23
C ALA A 58 -7.14 3.60 1.19
N ALA A 59 -5.95 4.17 0.98
CA ALA A 59 -4.95 3.58 0.08
C ALA A 59 -4.55 2.17 0.55
N LYS A 60 -4.29 1.99 1.85
CA LYS A 60 -3.99 0.67 2.42
C LYS A 60 -5.10 -0.34 2.13
N LEU A 61 -6.35 0.02 2.42
CA LEU A 61 -7.52 -0.84 2.19
C LEU A 61 -7.66 -1.23 0.71
N ILE A 62 -7.48 -0.27 -0.20
CA ILE A 62 -7.52 -0.53 -1.64
C ILE A 62 -6.40 -1.49 -2.03
N LEU A 63 -5.17 -1.23 -1.60
CA LEU A 63 -4.01 -2.05 -2.00
C LEU A 63 -4.09 -3.47 -1.43
N GLU A 64 -4.50 -3.63 -0.16
CA GLU A 64 -4.67 -4.93 0.48
C GLU A 64 -5.81 -5.77 -0.10
N SER A 65 -6.78 -5.13 -0.77
CA SER A 65 -7.87 -5.83 -1.46
C SER A 65 -7.49 -6.40 -2.83
N ILE A 66 -6.31 -6.05 -3.37
CA ILE A 66 -5.88 -6.47 -4.69
C ILE A 66 -5.38 -7.91 -4.61
N ILE A 67 -6.10 -8.79 -5.32
CA ILE A 67 -5.75 -10.19 -5.51
C ILE A 67 -5.18 -10.34 -6.92
N LEU A 68 -4.05 -11.01 -7.02
CA LEU A 68 -3.42 -11.38 -8.27
C LEU A 68 -3.88 -12.77 -8.66
N THR A 69 -4.38 -12.89 -9.87
CA THR A 69 -4.88 -14.14 -10.44
C THR A 69 -3.95 -14.59 -11.56
N ASP A 70 -3.62 -15.88 -11.55
CA ASP A 70 -2.88 -16.56 -12.63
C ASP A 70 -3.70 -16.58 -13.93
N GLU A 71 -3.07 -16.92 -15.05
CA GLU A 71 -3.71 -17.14 -16.36
C GLU A 71 -4.80 -18.22 -16.29
N THR A 72 -4.70 -19.14 -15.32
CA THR A 72 -5.68 -20.20 -15.05
C THR A 72 -6.88 -19.77 -14.18
N GLY A 73 -6.91 -18.52 -13.70
CA GLY A 73 -8.01 -18.01 -12.87
C GLY A 73 -7.86 -18.30 -11.37
N HIS A 74 -6.77 -18.92 -10.93
CA HIS A 74 -6.49 -19.18 -9.51
C HIS A 74 -5.78 -17.99 -8.84
N PRO A 75 -6.09 -17.67 -7.56
CA PRO A 75 -5.42 -16.60 -6.83
C PRO A 75 -3.98 -17.02 -6.48
N SER A 76 -2.98 -16.36 -7.09
CA SER A 76 -1.55 -16.69 -6.89
C SER A 76 -0.87 -15.80 -5.85
N ALA A 77 -1.33 -14.57 -5.63
CA ALA A 77 -0.74 -13.65 -4.67
C ALA A 77 -1.72 -12.56 -4.21
N ARG A 78 -1.45 -11.93 -3.07
CA ARG A 78 -2.15 -10.73 -2.58
C ARG A 78 -1.14 -9.61 -2.37
N LEU A 79 -1.54 -8.37 -2.65
CA LEU A 79 -0.74 -7.21 -2.26
C LEU A 79 -0.86 -7.03 -0.76
N ARG A 80 0.28 -6.97 -0.07
CA ARG A 80 0.33 -6.61 1.35
C ARG A 80 1.06 -5.28 1.47
N CYS A 81 0.40 -4.30 2.06
CA CYS A 81 0.98 -2.99 2.25
C CYS A 81 1.52 -2.89 3.68
N ASN A 82 2.84 -3.03 3.82
CA ASN A 82 3.50 -2.91 5.11
C ASN A 82 3.81 -1.44 5.41
N MET A 83 2.78 -0.70 5.80
CA MET A 83 2.95 0.68 6.26
C MET A 83 3.04 0.71 7.79
N GLY A 84 4.23 0.98 8.31
CA GLY A 84 4.43 1.28 9.72
C GLY A 84 3.80 2.63 10.08
N ALA A 85 3.07 2.68 11.20
CA ALA A 85 2.34 3.88 11.63
C ALA A 85 3.24 5.13 11.78
N GLY A 86 4.48 4.96 12.25
CA GLY A 86 5.44 6.07 12.40
C GLY A 86 5.81 6.73 11.07
N GLU A 87 5.88 5.97 9.99
CA GLU A 87 6.29 6.49 8.68
C GLU A 87 5.14 7.21 7.97
N GLN A 88 3.91 6.70 8.15
CA GLN A 88 2.69 7.39 7.72
C GLN A 88 2.57 8.76 8.38
N ILE A 89 2.87 8.84 9.68
CA ILE A 89 2.84 10.10 10.43
C ILE A 89 3.89 11.08 9.90
N GLY A 90 5.12 10.63 9.66
CA GLY A 90 6.17 11.49 9.10
C GLY A 90 5.79 12.09 7.74
N HIS A 91 5.25 11.27 6.83
CA HIS A 91 4.80 11.76 5.53
C HIS A 91 3.58 12.69 5.64
N ALA A 92 2.63 12.38 6.53
CA ALA A 92 1.46 13.22 6.77
C ALA A 92 1.82 14.60 7.30
N VAL A 93 2.75 14.68 8.25
CA VAL A 93 3.23 15.95 8.83
C VAL A 93 3.95 16.79 7.78
N LEU A 94 4.77 16.19 6.93
CA LEU A 94 5.44 16.90 5.83
C LEU A 94 4.42 17.56 4.89
N TRP A 95 3.39 16.81 4.50
CA TRP A 95 2.31 17.35 3.65
C TRP A 95 1.48 18.41 4.35
N LEU A 96 1.21 18.26 5.65
CA LEU A 96 0.51 19.27 6.44
C LEU A 96 1.25 20.62 6.42
N ILE A 97 2.57 20.59 6.58
CA ILE A 97 3.41 21.80 6.49
C ILE A 97 3.32 22.43 5.09
N LEU A 98 3.40 21.62 4.04
CA LEU A 98 3.27 22.11 2.66
C LEU A 98 1.89 22.70 2.37
N ILE A 99 0.82 22.09 2.89
CA ILE A 99 -0.55 22.61 2.77
C ILE A 99 -0.65 23.99 3.42
N ILE A 100 -0.12 24.15 4.62
CA ILE A 100 -0.12 25.45 5.31
C ILE A 100 0.70 26.48 4.52
N LEU A 101 1.91 26.11 4.08
CA LEU A 101 2.83 27.03 3.39
C LEU A 101 2.28 27.50 2.03
N THR A 102 1.56 26.63 1.34
CA THR A 102 0.97 26.91 0.03
C THR A 102 -0.47 27.45 0.11
N GLY A 103 -1.01 27.68 1.31
CA GLY A 103 -2.39 28.13 1.50
C GLY A 103 -3.45 27.13 1.05
N GLY A 104 -3.14 25.83 1.07
CA GLY A 104 -4.05 24.74 0.70
C GLY A 104 -3.77 24.09 -0.65
N LEU A 105 -2.95 24.69 -1.51
CA LEU A 105 -2.71 24.19 -2.87
C LEU A 105 -2.05 22.80 -2.89
N ALA A 106 -1.10 22.56 -1.99
CA ALA A 106 -0.48 21.24 -1.82
C ALA A 106 -1.49 20.16 -1.43
N GLY A 107 -2.66 20.52 -0.89
CA GLY A 107 -3.72 19.57 -0.53
C GLY A 107 -4.29 18.83 -1.74
N LEU A 108 -4.26 19.44 -2.93
CA LEU A 108 -4.68 18.78 -4.17
C LEU A 108 -3.68 17.70 -4.60
N CYS A 109 -2.39 17.98 -4.44
CA CYS A 109 -1.31 17.04 -4.77
C CYS A 109 -1.12 15.96 -3.70
N TYR A 110 -1.59 16.22 -2.47
CA TYR A 110 -1.43 15.33 -1.32
C TYR A 110 -1.92 13.91 -1.60
N LEU A 111 -3.11 13.76 -2.18
CA LEU A 111 -3.70 12.45 -2.49
C LEU A 111 -2.81 11.63 -3.44
N PHE A 112 -2.19 12.28 -4.43
CA PHE A 112 -1.25 11.63 -5.34
C PHE A 112 0.03 11.22 -4.62
N GLY A 113 0.54 12.07 -3.72
CA GLY A 113 1.69 11.76 -2.88
C GLY A 113 1.45 10.53 -2.00
N VAL A 114 0.29 10.47 -1.35
CA VAL A 114 -0.11 9.33 -0.51
C VAL A 114 -0.24 8.05 -1.33
N ALA A 115 -0.85 8.12 -2.51
CA ALA A 115 -0.99 6.95 -3.39
C ALA A 115 0.39 6.43 -3.83
N HIS A 116 1.29 7.32 -4.26
CA HIS A 116 2.65 6.96 -4.64
C HIS A 116 3.44 6.34 -3.46
N PHE A 117 3.33 6.94 -2.27
CA PHE A 117 3.95 6.42 -1.06
C PHE A 117 3.44 5.02 -0.70
N ALA A 118 2.13 4.79 -0.77
CA ALA A 118 1.51 3.51 -0.48
C ALA A 118 1.93 2.42 -1.49
N ILE A 119 1.93 2.74 -2.79
CA ILE A 119 2.30 1.79 -3.85
C ILE A 119 3.77 1.37 -3.74
N ASN A 120 4.68 2.32 -3.50
CA ASN A 120 6.11 2.03 -3.37
C ASN A 120 6.46 1.13 -2.16
N ARG A 121 5.49 0.91 -1.25
CA ARG A 121 5.64 0.03 -0.09
C ARG A 121 4.72 -1.18 -0.11
N THR A 122 4.17 -1.51 -1.28
CA THR A 122 3.48 -2.78 -1.47
C THR A 122 4.44 -3.89 -1.82
N GLU A 123 4.28 -4.99 -1.11
CA GLU A 123 5.01 -6.23 -1.37
C GLU A 123 4.01 -7.30 -1.81
N LEU A 124 4.46 -8.18 -2.69
CA LEU A 124 3.70 -9.35 -3.11
C LEU A 124 3.80 -10.41 -2.01
N SER A 125 2.68 -10.70 -1.36
CA SER A 125 2.58 -11.83 -0.43
C SER A 125 2.01 -13.03 -1.20
N ALA A 126 2.65 -14.19 -1.09
CA ALA A 126 2.09 -15.43 -1.59
C ALA A 126 0.71 -15.65 -0.95
N ALA A 127 -0.29 -16.01 -1.76
CA ALA A 127 -1.60 -16.39 -1.24
C ALA A 127 -1.46 -17.83 -0.72
N GLU A 128 -1.48 -17.99 0.61
CA GLU A 128 -1.54 -19.29 1.29
C GLU A 128 -2.94 -19.92 1.16
#